data_AF-A0A0R3FUC8-F1
#
_entry.id   AF-A0A0R3FUC8-F1
#
_cell.length_a   1.000
_cell.length_b   1.000
_cell.length_c   1.000
_cell.angle_alpha   90.00
_cell.angle_beta   90.00
_cell.angle_gamma   90.00
#
_symmetry.space_group_name_H-M   'P 1'
#
loop_
_entity.id
_entity.type
_entity.pdbx_description
1 polymer ?
#
loop_
_entity_poly.entity_id
_entity_poly.type
_entity_poly.pdbx_seq_one_letter_code
_entity_poly.pdbx_strand_id
1 'polypeptide(L)'
;MCVALEFLAWLETRGRTLATMDQADIDNWLAHGTWRHREIRPFLHWTTQRRITHGASAPANRPSPPSVFIDEATHLEQLRRCLNDNTIDIDVRASGALILLYGITTMRVLGLRQNQIHTQDGHTYLTLRDHEMVLPPKLAQLLAQLPRPTRRSTLPEPSTPDRLLFPGRTPDRPVNSGVFGKRLKHSGLTIRGGRNTGLITMAAELPGAVLADLLAIDIVTATRWAAYAKRDWNQYLATRKAGST
;
A
#
# COMPACT_ATOMS: atom_id res chain seq x y z
N MET A 1 4.17 -8.01 -20.53
CA MET A 1 5.12 -7.66 -21.59
C MET A 1 5.71 -6.30 -21.26
N CYS A 2 7.00 -6.09 -21.52
CA CYS A 2 7.70 -4.86 -21.13
C CYS A 2 7.38 -3.75 -22.13
N VAL A 3 6.98 -2.57 -21.65
CA VAL A 3 6.62 -1.40 -22.48
C VAL A 3 7.76 -0.99 -23.43
N ALA A 4 9.02 -1.19 -23.04
CA ALA A 4 10.16 -0.92 -23.92
C ALA A 4 10.20 -1.85 -25.14
N LEU A 5 9.88 -3.13 -24.98
CA LEU A 5 9.81 -4.07 -26.10
C LEU A 5 8.63 -3.76 -27.02
N GLU A 6 7.49 -3.41 -26.44
CA GLU A 6 6.30 -2.99 -27.20
C GLU A 6 6.59 -1.74 -28.04
N PHE A 7 7.30 -0.77 -27.46
CA PHE A 7 7.71 0.45 -28.15
C PHE A 7 8.70 0.18 -29.29
N LEU A 8 9.70 -0.68 -29.07
CA LEU A 8 10.68 -1.04 -30.11
C LEU A 8 10.02 -1.76 -31.29
N ALA A 9 9.12 -2.72 -31.01
CA ALA A 9 8.34 -3.38 -32.05
C ALA A 9 7.46 -2.38 -32.81
N TRP A 10 6.85 -1.42 -32.11
CA TRP A 10 6.05 -0.38 -32.75
C TRP A 10 6.89 0.54 -33.66
N LEU A 11 8.08 0.94 -33.25
CA LEU A 11 9.00 1.71 -34.11
C LEU A 11 9.38 0.93 -35.37
N GLU A 12 9.66 -0.37 -35.23
CA GLU A 12 10.00 -1.25 -36.35
C GLU A 12 8.88 -1.31 -37.39
N THR A 13 7.61 -1.40 -36.96
CA THR A 13 6.47 -1.36 -37.91
C THR A 13 6.35 -0.06 -38.71
N ARG A 14 7.02 1.01 -38.25
CA ARG A 14 7.06 2.34 -38.90
C ARG A 14 8.38 2.59 -39.64
N GLY A 15 9.26 1.58 -39.74
CA GLY A 15 10.59 1.72 -40.34
C GLY A 15 11.51 2.68 -39.57
N ARG A 16 11.24 2.89 -38.28
CA ARG A 16 12.03 3.77 -37.40
C ARG A 16 12.91 2.93 -36.48
N THR A 17 14.00 3.54 -36.04
CA THR A 17 14.92 2.98 -35.04
C THR A 17 15.06 3.97 -33.89
N LEU A 18 15.67 3.55 -32.78
CA LEU A 18 15.99 4.48 -31.68
C LEU A 18 16.87 5.65 -32.15
N ALA A 19 17.74 5.44 -33.14
CA ALA A 19 18.63 6.48 -33.64
C ALA A 19 17.93 7.46 -34.59
N THR A 20 16.82 7.05 -35.22
CA THR A 20 16.14 7.80 -36.28
C THR A 20 14.73 8.28 -35.91
N MET A 21 14.25 7.92 -34.72
CA MET A 21 12.99 8.42 -34.18
C MET A 21 13.12 9.88 -33.73
N ASP A 22 12.00 10.59 -33.75
CA ASP A 22 11.90 11.96 -33.25
C ASP A 22 10.85 12.08 -32.13
N GLN A 23 10.61 13.32 -31.69
CA GLN A 23 9.61 13.58 -30.65
C GLN A 23 8.18 13.26 -31.13
N ALA A 24 7.87 13.39 -32.43
CA ALA A 24 6.55 13.11 -32.96
C ALA A 24 6.22 11.62 -32.91
N ASP A 25 7.21 10.74 -33.09
CA ASP A 25 7.05 9.31 -32.88
C ASP A 25 6.68 8.98 -31.42
N ILE A 26 7.34 9.62 -30.44
CA ILE A 26 7.00 9.44 -29.02
C ILE A 26 5.60 9.96 -28.72
N ASP A 27 5.27 11.15 -29.20
CA ASP A 27 3.97 11.77 -28.95
C ASP A 27 2.84 10.93 -29.55
N ASN A 28 3.06 10.37 -30.74
CA ASN A 28 2.12 9.46 -31.39
C ASN A 28 1.93 8.15 -30.60
N TRP A 29 3.03 7.54 -30.14
CA TRP A 29 3.01 6.37 -29.27
C TRP A 29 2.23 6.59 -27.98
N LEU A 30 2.39 7.78 -27.38
CA LEU A 30 1.71 8.16 -26.15
C LEU A 30 0.24 8.51 -26.37
N ALA A 31 -0.11 9.14 -27.50
CA ALA A 31 -1.48 9.56 -27.82
C ALA A 31 -2.41 8.38 -28.10
N HIS A 32 -1.90 7.33 -28.76
CA HIS A 32 -2.68 6.12 -29.10
C HIS A 32 -2.51 5.00 -28.06
N GLY A 33 -1.78 5.30 -26.98
CA GLY A 33 -1.43 4.34 -25.94
C GLY A 33 -2.38 4.31 -24.75
N THR A 34 -2.28 3.25 -23.96
CA THR A 34 -2.85 3.24 -22.61
C THR A 34 -1.95 4.01 -21.64
N TRP A 35 -2.41 4.19 -20.39
CA TRP A 35 -1.59 4.78 -19.32
C TRP A 35 -0.21 4.11 -19.19
N ARG A 36 -0.09 2.81 -19.52
CA ARG A 36 1.17 2.06 -19.47
C ARG A 36 2.22 2.57 -20.44
N HIS A 37 1.82 3.14 -21.59
CA HIS A 37 2.79 3.66 -22.56
C HIS A 37 3.62 4.81 -21.97
N ARG A 38 3.10 5.52 -20.95
CA ARG A 38 3.84 6.56 -20.22
C ARG A 38 5.01 6.00 -19.40
N GLU A 39 5.00 4.70 -19.10
CA GLU A 39 6.11 3.99 -18.44
C GLU A 39 7.33 3.80 -19.38
N ILE A 40 7.27 4.27 -20.63
CA ILE A 40 8.42 4.29 -21.56
C ILE A 40 9.50 5.30 -21.13
N ARG A 41 9.15 6.29 -20.30
CA ARG A 41 10.03 7.41 -19.94
C ARG A 41 11.38 6.99 -19.34
N PRO A 42 11.49 6.05 -18.37
CA PRO A 42 12.79 5.64 -17.83
C PRO A 42 13.70 5.04 -18.90
N PHE A 43 13.13 4.29 -19.84
CA PHE A 43 13.86 3.74 -20.98
C PHE A 43 14.35 4.86 -21.91
N LEU A 44 13.51 5.83 -22.26
CA LEU A 44 13.94 6.99 -23.06
C LEU A 44 15.01 7.82 -22.35
N HIS A 45 14.87 8.03 -21.04
CA HIS A 45 15.87 8.72 -20.25
C HIS A 45 17.22 7.98 -20.29
N TRP A 46 17.20 6.65 -20.15
CA TRP A 46 18.38 5.81 -20.28
C TRP A 46 19.00 5.88 -21.68
N THR A 47 18.20 5.84 -22.76
CA THR A 47 18.73 5.94 -24.13
C THR A 47 19.36 7.30 -24.40
N THR A 48 18.79 8.39 -23.85
CA THR A 48 19.37 9.74 -23.92
C THR A 48 20.68 9.81 -23.15
N GLN A 49 20.76 9.26 -21.93
CA GLN A 49 22.00 9.19 -21.16
C GLN A 49 23.10 8.42 -21.91
N ARG A 50 22.72 7.36 -22.64
CA ARG A 50 23.62 6.56 -23.48
C ARG A 50 23.92 7.18 -24.84
N ARG A 51 23.36 8.36 -25.15
CA ARG A 51 23.49 9.07 -26.44
C ARG A 51 23.02 8.23 -27.63
N ILE A 52 22.06 7.33 -27.42
CA ILE A 52 21.42 6.53 -28.47
C ILE A 52 20.31 7.35 -29.15
N THR A 53 19.64 8.21 -28.38
CA THR A 53 18.54 9.08 -28.84
C THR A 53 18.94 10.54 -28.68
N HIS A 54 18.47 11.40 -29.59
CA HIS A 54 18.77 12.83 -29.57
C HIS A 54 17.52 13.64 -29.19
N GLY A 55 17.43 14.04 -27.92
CA GLY A 55 16.48 15.07 -27.45
C GLY A 55 15.02 14.62 -27.27
N ALA A 56 14.70 13.36 -27.55
CA ALA A 56 13.34 12.84 -27.47
C ALA A 56 12.98 12.44 -26.02
N SER A 57 11.90 13.00 -25.46
CA SER A 57 11.53 12.82 -24.05
C SER A 57 10.04 12.58 -23.89
N ALA A 58 9.68 11.66 -22.98
CA ALA A 58 8.30 11.50 -22.53
C ALA A 58 8.02 12.36 -21.28
N PRO A 59 6.81 12.93 -21.15
CA PRO A 59 6.41 13.67 -19.96
C PRO A 59 6.50 12.78 -18.72
N ALA A 60 6.95 13.36 -17.60
CA ALA A 60 6.96 12.65 -16.33
C ALA A 60 5.53 12.19 -15.98
N ASN A 61 5.40 10.91 -15.63
CA ASN A 61 4.15 10.42 -15.08
C ASN A 61 3.94 11.14 -13.74
N ARG A 62 3.01 12.11 -13.71
CA ARG A 62 2.63 12.78 -12.47
C ARG A 62 1.75 11.78 -11.72
N PRO A 63 2.17 11.27 -10.55
CA PRO A 63 1.32 10.39 -9.79
C PRO A 63 0.04 11.14 -9.47
N SER A 64 -1.10 10.62 -9.90
CA SER A 64 -2.39 11.18 -9.51
C SER A 64 -2.51 11.14 -7.98
N PRO A 65 -3.18 12.13 -7.36
CA PRO A 65 -3.52 12.04 -5.96
C PRO A 65 -4.28 10.73 -5.69
N PRO A 66 -4.18 10.17 -4.47
CA PRO A 66 -4.99 9.02 -4.11
C PRO A 66 -6.46 9.34 -4.38
N SER A 67 -7.12 8.48 -5.16
CA SER A 67 -8.50 8.69 -5.60
C SER A 67 -9.45 7.57 -5.20
N VAL A 68 -8.88 6.48 -4.67
CA VAL A 68 -9.65 5.32 -4.21
C VAL A 68 -9.71 5.39 -2.70
N PHE A 69 -10.87 5.77 -2.19
CA PHE A 69 -11.23 5.73 -0.78
C PHE A 69 -12.52 4.93 -0.63
N ILE A 70 -12.76 4.44 0.57
CA ILE A 70 -14.12 4.03 0.97
C ILE A 70 -14.69 5.13 1.85
N ASP A 71 -16.01 5.29 1.82
CA ASP A 71 -16.70 6.20 2.72
C ASP A 71 -16.51 5.77 4.19
N GLU A 72 -16.70 6.73 5.10
CA GLU A 72 -16.48 6.54 6.53
C GLU A 72 -17.37 5.43 7.11
N ALA A 73 -18.63 5.35 6.70
CA ALA A 73 -19.55 4.32 7.20
C ALA A 73 -19.09 2.91 6.78
N THR A 74 -18.68 2.73 5.52
CA THR A 74 -18.10 1.48 5.03
C THR A 74 -16.79 1.15 5.74
N HIS A 75 -15.93 2.14 6.00
CA HIS A 75 -14.67 1.94 6.73
C HIS A 75 -14.90 1.46 8.15
N LEU A 76 -15.78 2.13 8.89
CA LEU A 76 -16.16 1.77 10.25
C LEU A 76 -16.82 0.39 10.32
N GLU A 77 -17.69 0.07 9.36
CA GLU A 77 -18.32 -1.26 9.30
C GLU A 77 -17.29 -2.36 9.02
N GLN A 78 -16.38 -2.15 8.07
CA GLN A 78 -15.30 -3.11 7.81
C GLN A 78 -14.39 -3.30 9.04
N LEU A 79 -14.07 -2.22 9.77
CA LEU A 79 -13.29 -2.30 11.00
C LEU A 79 -14.07 -3.04 12.10
N ARG A 80 -15.37 -2.76 12.26
CA ARG A 80 -16.25 -3.45 13.21
C ARG A 80 -16.31 -4.94 12.92
N ARG A 81 -16.43 -5.35 11.65
CA ARG A 81 -16.40 -6.75 11.24
C ARG A 81 -15.04 -7.37 11.54
N CYS A 82 -13.93 -6.72 11.21
CA CYS A 82 -12.59 -7.21 11.59
C CYS A 82 -12.48 -7.46 13.09
N LEU A 83 -12.98 -6.55 13.93
CA LEU A 83 -12.87 -6.67 15.39
C LEU A 83 -13.84 -7.69 16.00
N ASN A 84 -15.02 -7.93 15.41
CA ASN A 84 -16.11 -8.65 16.11
C ASN A 84 -16.67 -9.87 15.36
N ASP A 85 -16.52 -9.96 14.03
CA ASP A 85 -17.15 -11.02 13.22
C ASP A 85 -16.34 -12.32 13.30
N ASN A 86 -16.78 -13.25 14.15
CA ASN A 86 -16.11 -14.54 14.34
C ASN A 86 -16.26 -15.52 13.17
N THR A 87 -17.04 -15.18 12.13
CA THR A 87 -17.13 -15.99 10.90
C THR A 87 -15.95 -15.78 9.96
N ILE A 88 -15.22 -14.67 10.14
CA ILE A 88 -14.00 -14.36 9.38
C ILE A 88 -12.80 -14.97 10.11
N ASP A 89 -11.90 -15.60 9.35
CA ASP A 89 -10.65 -16.15 9.90
C ASP A 89 -9.87 -15.09 10.69
N ILE A 90 -9.33 -15.49 11.84
CA ILE A 90 -8.65 -14.58 12.77
C ILE A 90 -7.47 -13.82 12.15
N ASP A 91 -6.72 -14.46 11.26
CA ASP A 91 -5.61 -13.84 10.55
C ASP A 91 -6.08 -12.76 9.58
N VAL A 92 -7.18 -12.99 8.87
CA VAL A 92 -7.86 -12.02 8.00
C VAL A 92 -8.41 -10.85 8.82
N ARG A 93 -8.99 -11.12 9.99
CA ARG A 93 -9.49 -10.09 10.92
C ARG A 93 -8.39 -9.20 11.48
N ALA A 94 -7.35 -9.79 12.04
CA ALA A 94 -6.24 -9.05 12.65
C ALA A 94 -5.51 -8.19 11.61
N SER A 95 -5.21 -8.78 10.44
CA SER A 95 -4.55 -8.06 9.35
C SER A 95 -5.44 -6.96 8.74
N GLY A 96 -6.74 -7.25 8.54
CA GLY A 96 -7.72 -6.27 8.06
C GLY A 96 -7.81 -5.07 9.00
N ALA A 97 -7.92 -5.30 10.30
CA ALA A 97 -7.94 -4.24 11.31
C ALA A 97 -6.68 -3.38 11.29
N LEU A 98 -5.48 -4.00 11.21
CA LEU A 98 -4.21 -3.25 11.12
C LEU A 98 -4.13 -2.36 9.87
N ILE A 99 -4.60 -2.87 8.72
CA ILE A 99 -4.62 -2.11 7.46
C ILE A 99 -5.62 -0.95 7.54
N LEU A 100 -6.84 -1.22 8.03
CA LEU A 100 -7.91 -0.25 8.09
C LEU A 100 -7.63 0.86 9.11
N LEU A 101 -7.06 0.51 10.27
CA LEU A 101 -6.82 1.47 11.35
C LEU A 101 -5.58 2.33 11.11
N TYR A 102 -4.48 1.73 10.63
CA TYR A 102 -3.18 2.41 10.56
C TYR A 102 -2.68 2.67 9.14
N GLY A 103 -3.40 2.22 8.10
CA GLY A 103 -2.97 2.40 6.71
C GLY A 103 -1.70 1.61 6.33
N ILE A 104 -1.33 0.60 7.12
CA ILE A 104 -0.15 -0.24 6.87
C ILE A 104 -0.39 -1.07 5.59
N THR A 105 0.65 -1.28 4.78
CA THR A 105 0.55 -2.13 3.59
C THR A 105 0.33 -3.59 3.98
N THR A 106 -0.43 -4.34 3.18
CA THR A 106 -0.63 -5.78 3.41
C THR A 106 0.69 -6.52 3.53
N MET A 107 1.68 -6.21 2.68
CA MET A 107 3.00 -6.84 2.75
C MET A 107 3.68 -6.63 4.11
N ARG A 108 3.65 -5.42 4.67
CA ARG A 108 4.25 -5.13 5.98
C ARG A 108 3.49 -5.81 7.11
N VAL A 109 2.15 -5.79 7.08
CA VAL A 109 1.33 -6.51 8.07
C VAL A 109 1.67 -7.99 8.10
N LEU A 110 1.78 -8.63 6.92
CA LEU A 110 2.10 -10.06 6.85
C LEU A 110 3.52 -10.38 7.29
N GLY A 111 4.43 -9.41 7.26
CA GLY A 111 5.80 -9.53 7.76
C GLY A 111 5.94 -9.30 9.26
N LEU A 112 4.86 -8.99 9.98
CA LEU A 112 4.92 -8.71 11.42
C LEU A 112 5.32 -9.95 12.22
N ARG A 113 6.13 -9.71 13.26
CA ARG A 113 6.64 -10.73 14.17
C ARG A 113 6.18 -10.50 15.61
N GLN A 114 6.26 -11.54 16.43
CA GLN A 114 5.84 -11.48 17.83
C GLN A 114 6.65 -10.47 18.66
N ASN A 115 7.96 -10.33 18.42
CA ASN A 115 8.78 -9.36 19.17
C ASN A 115 8.40 -7.88 18.92
N GLN A 116 7.60 -7.61 17.88
CA GLN A 116 7.08 -6.28 17.61
C GLN A 116 5.83 -5.96 18.43
N ILE A 117 5.30 -6.91 19.19
CA ILE A 117 4.16 -6.70 20.07
C ILE A 117 4.64 -6.85 21.51
N HIS A 118 4.42 -5.82 22.30
CA HIS A 118 4.75 -5.85 23.72
C HIS A 118 3.65 -5.15 24.52
N THR A 119 3.58 -5.47 25.81
CA THR A 119 2.62 -4.86 26.73
C THR A 119 3.40 -4.13 27.82
N GLN A 120 3.05 -2.87 28.03
CA GLN A 120 3.62 -2.02 29.07
C GLN A 120 2.50 -1.19 29.69
N ASP A 121 2.49 -1.06 31.02
CA ASP A 121 1.55 -0.21 31.77
C ASP A 121 0.07 -0.46 31.43
N GLY A 122 -0.29 -1.72 31.15
CA GLY A 122 -1.67 -2.11 30.80
C GLY A 122 -2.07 -1.83 29.35
N HIS A 123 -1.19 -1.26 28.53
CA HIS A 123 -1.38 -1.03 27.11
C HIS A 123 -0.54 -1.99 26.28
N THR A 124 -1.10 -2.46 25.16
CA THR A 124 -0.34 -3.24 24.18
C THR A 124 0.08 -2.34 23.04
N TYR A 125 1.34 -2.44 22.64
CA TYR A 125 1.94 -1.63 21.59
C TYR A 125 2.37 -2.52 20.43
N LEU A 126 2.28 -1.95 19.23
CA LEU A 126 2.88 -2.47 18.01
C LEU A 126 4.06 -1.59 17.62
N THR A 127 5.25 -2.18 17.58
CA THR A 127 6.47 -1.53 17.13
C THR A 127 6.59 -1.63 15.61
N LEU A 128 6.55 -0.49 14.93
CA LEU A 128 6.81 -0.36 13.49
C LEU A 128 8.07 0.47 13.29
N ARG A 129 9.16 -0.20 12.90
CA ARG A 129 10.51 0.40 12.91
C ARG A 129 10.83 0.90 14.33
N ASP A 130 11.00 2.20 14.50
CA ASP A 130 11.39 2.84 15.76
C ASP A 130 10.21 3.58 16.42
N HIS A 131 8.97 3.26 16.00
CA HIS A 131 7.76 3.89 16.51
C HIS A 131 6.81 2.87 17.14
N GLU A 132 6.31 3.21 18.32
CA GLU A 132 5.33 2.41 19.06
C GLU A 132 3.92 2.96 18.84
N MET A 133 3.02 2.07 18.44
CA MET A 133 1.62 2.37 18.17
C MET A 133 0.74 1.65 19.19
N VAL A 134 -0.07 2.38 19.95
CA VAL A 134 -1.04 1.77 20.87
C VAL A 134 -2.05 0.94 20.08
N LEU A 135 -2.16 -0.35 20.42
CA LEU A 135 -3.15 -1.27 19.87
C LEU A 135 -4.47 -1.16 20.65
N PRO A 136 -5.62 -1.02 19.96
CA PRO A 136 -6.90 -1.21 20.61
C PRO A 136 -6.97 -2.58 21.29
N PRO A 137 -7.55 -2.69 22.50
CA PRO A 137 -7.53 -3.94 23.27
C PRO A 137 -8.06 -5.16 22.51
N LYS A 138 -9.12 -4.99 21.72
CA LYS A 138 -9.65 -6.08 20.87
C LYS A 138 -8.66 -6.53 19.80
N LEU A 139 -7.92 -5.60 19.21
CA LEU A 139 -6.91 -5.94 18.21
C LEU A 139 -5.71 -6.65 18.86
N ALA A 140 -5.28 -6.20 20.03
CA ALA A 140 -4.25 -6.87 20.81
C ALA A 140 -4.64 -8.33 21.12
N GLN A 141 -5.89 -8.58 21.52
CA GLN A 141 -6.41 -9.94 21.76
C GLN A 141 -6.46 -10.81 20.49
N LEU A 142 -6.72 -10.22 19.32
CA LEU A 142 -6.67 -10.95 18.06
C LEU A 142 -5.24 -11.34 17.70
N LEU A 143 -4.29 -10.42 17.88
CA LEU A 143 -2.87 -10.63 17.58
C LEU A 143 -2.22 -11.63 18.54
N ALA A 144 -2.62 -11.64 19.83
CA ALA A 144 -2.14 -12.59 20.82
C ALA A 144 -2.52 -14.06 20.51
N GLN A 145 -3.53 -14.27 19.66
CA GLN A 145 -3.94 -15.60 19.20
C GLN A 145 -3.20 -16.05 17.93
N LEU A 146 -2.22 -15.27 17.45
CA LEU A 146 -1.42 -15.56 16.27
C LEU A 146 0.04 -15.90 16.63
N PRO A 147 0.71 -16.75 15.83
CA PRO A 147 0.15 -17.51 14.72
C PRO A 147 -0.74 -18.65 15.22
N ARG A 148 -1.88 -18.90 14.56
CA ARG A 148 -2.61 -20.14 14.82
C ARG A 148 -1.88 -21.32 14.19
N PRO A 149 -1.83 -22.51 14.84
CA PRO A 149 -1.33 -23.71 14.22
C PRO A 149 -2.15 -23.99 12.96
N THR A 150 -1.56 -23.78 11.78
CA THR A 150 -2.24 -24.07 10.52
C THR A 150 -1.87 -25.49 10.11
N ARG A 151 -2.87 -26.29 9.68
CA ARG A 151 -2.64 -27.59 9.01
C ARG A 151 -1.81 -27.49 7.72
N ARG A 152 -1.35 -26.28 7.34
CA ARG A 152 -0.62 -25.98 6.10
C ARG A 152 0.90 -26.06 6.25
N SER A 153 1.42 -26.05 7.48
CA SER A 153 2.84 -26.33 7.72
C SER A 153 3.04 -27.85 7.69
N THR A 154 3.91 -28.30 6.79
CA THR A 154 4.39 -29.68 6.77
C THR A 154 5.64 -29.86 7.66
N LEU A 155 6.11 -28.77 8.28
CA LEU A 155 7.30 -28.72 9.11
C LEU A 155 6.91 -28.51 10.59
N PRO A 156 7.67 -29.06 11.55
CA PRO A 156 7.52 -28.76 12.97
C PRO A 156 7.58 -27.25 13.23
N GLU A 157 6.84 -26.77 14.24
CA GLU A 157 6.97 -25.37 14.64
C GLU A 157 8.40 -25.06 15.09
N PRO A 158 9.04 -24.01 14.57
CA PRO A 158 10.36 -23.61 15.01
C PRO A 158 10.31 -23.16 16.47
N SER A 159 11.23 -23.63 17.32
CA SER A 159 11.35 -23.24 18.74
C SER A 159 11.80 -21.79 18.96
N THR A 160 11.96 -21.00 17.90
CA THR A 160 12.36 -19.60 17.97
C THR A 160 11.28 -18.76 18.68
N PRO A 161 11.65 -17.90 19.63
CA PRO A 161 10.71 -16.98 20.29
C PRO A 161 10.18 -15.90 19.34
N ASP A 162 10.95 -15.52 18.32
CA ASP A 162 10.56 -14.48 17.36
C ASP A 162 9.90 -15.04 16.10
N ARG A 163 8.61 -15.40 16.23
CA ARG A 163 7.82 -16.00 15.15
C ARG A 163 7.05 -14.96 14.34
N LEU A 164 6.81 -15.26 13.06
CA LEU A 164 5.86 -14.50 12.24
C LEU A 164 4.44 -14.66 12.80
N LEU A 165 3.68 -13.56 12.82
CA LEU A 165 2.27 -13.57 13.16
C LEU A 165 1.42 -14.16 12.02
N PHE A 166 1.88 -14.02 10.77
CA PHE A 166 1.18 -14.47 9.57
C PHE A 166 2.05 -15.40 8.70
N PRO A 167 2.42 -16.60 9.22
CA PRO A 167 3.32 -17.51 8.52
C PRO A 167 2.66 -18.11 7.27
N GLY A 168 3.49 -18.40 6.27
CA GLY A 168 3.13 -19.13 5.07
C GLY A 168 3.25 -20.64 5.25
N ARG A 169 3.48 -21.38 4.15
CA ARG A 169 3.73 -22.83 4.21
C ARG A 169 5.06 -23.16 4.87
N THR A 170 6.04 -22.27 4.73
CA THR A 170 7.31 -22.32 5.44
C THR A 170 7.21 -21.34 6.63
N PRO A 171 7.40 -21.80 7.88
CA PRO A 171 7.16 -20.97 9.08
C PRO A 171 7.98 -19.67 9.17
N ASP A 172 9.13 -19.60 8.51
CA ASP A 172 10.04 -18.45 8.46
C ASP A 172 9.65 -17.41 7.39
N ARG A 173 8.72 -17.75 6.50
CA ARG A 173 8.28 -16.89 5.41
C ARG A 173 6.83 -16.44 5.62
N PRO A 174 6.50 -15.17 5.34
CA PRO A 174 5.14 -14.70 5.45
C PRO A 174 4.24 -15.38 4.40
N VAL A 175 2.95 -15.46 4.69
CA VAL A 175 1.95 -15.89 3.71
C VAL A 175 1.99 -15.01 2.46
N ASN A 176 1.78 -15.60 1.29
CA ASN A 176 1.82 -14.88 0.03
C ASN A 176 0.77 -13.74 0.01
N SER A 177 1.24 -12.51 -0.18
CA SER A 177 0.42 -11.30 -0.11
C SER A 177 -0.70 -11.25 -1.17
N GLY A 178 -0.48 -11.81 -2.36
CA GLY A 178 -1.49 -11.86 -3.42
C GLY A 178 -2.63 -12.82 -3.08
N VAL A 179 -2.30 -14.03 -2.60
CA VAL A 179 -3.30 -15.01 -2.13
C VAL A 179 -4.05 -14.48 -0.91
N PHE A 180 -3.32 -13.88 0.02
CA PHE A 180 -3.92 -13.30 1.22
C PHE A 180 -4.81 -12.10 0.91
N GLY A 181 -4.40 -11.24 -0.03
CA GLY A 181 -5.21 -10.15 -0.55
C GLY A 181 -6.53 -10.62 -1.15
N LYS A 182 -6.55 -11.79 -1.82
CA LYS A 182 -7.79 -12.41 -2.28
C LYS A 182 -8.67 -12.83 -1.09
N ARG A 183 -8.13 -13.43 -0.03
CA ARG A 183 -8.91 -13.80 1.18
C ARG A 183 -9.55 -12.58 1.83
N LEU A 184 -8.78 -11.51 2.04
CA LEU A 184 -9.29 -10.22 2.53
C LEU A 184 -10.48 -9.73 1.67
N LYS A 185 -10.33 -9.76 0.34
CA LYS A 185 -11.40 -9.37 -0.58
C LYS A 185 -12.63 -10.28 -0.48
N HIS A 186 -12.47 -11.60 -0.41
CA HIS A 186 -13.58 -12.55 -0.29
C HIS A 186 -14.34 -12.39 1.04
N SER A 187 -13.68 -11.93 2.09
CA SER A 187 -14.33 -11.56 3.36
C SER A 187 -15.05 -10.20 3.30
N GLY A 188 -15.09 -9.54 2.13
CA GLY A 188 -15.76 -8.27 1.92
C GLY A 188 -14.96 -7.05 2.36
N LEU A 189 -13.62 -7.16 2.46
CA LEU A 189 -12.75 -6.04 2.84
C LEU A 189 -12.18 -5.34 1.60
N THR A 190 -12.31 -4.01 1.56
CA THR A 190 -11.83 -3.18 0.45
C THR A 190 -10.45 -2.65 0.76
N ILE A 191 -9.41 -3.45 0.51
CA ILE A 191 -8.05 -3.18 1.02
C ILE A 191 -7.43 -1.88 0.50
N ARG A 192 -7.54 -1.57 -0.81
CA ARG A 192 -6.93 -0.35 -1.35
C ARG A 192 -7.60 0.91 -0.81
N GLY A 193 -8.93 0.95 -0.85
CA GLY A 193 -9.71 2.08 -0.35
C GLY A 193 -9.59 2.22 1.17
N GLY A 194 -9.76 1.13 1.91
CA GLY A 194 -9.67 1.11 3.36
C GLY A 194 -8.28 1.45 3.89
N ARG A 195 -7.20 0.99 3.22
CA ARG A 195 -5.83 1.42 3.55
C ARG A 195 -5.67 2.92 3.35
N ASN A 196 -6.15 3.45 2.22
CA ASN A 196 -6.06 4.88 1.92
C ASN A 196 -6.85 5.71 2.94
N THR A 197 -8.02 5.23 3.37
CA THR A 197 -8.81 5.85 4.44
C THR A 197 -8.06 5.83 5.78
N GLY A 198 -7.50 4.68 6.20
CA GLY A 198 -6.67 4.64 7.43
C GLY A 198 -5.42 5.52 7.34
N LEU A 199 -4.76 5.54 6.18
CA LEU A 199 -3.57 6.36 5.92
C LEU A 199 -3.88 7.85 5.99
N ILE A 200 -5.03 8.29 5.46
CA ILE A 200 -5.39 9.71 5.52
C ILE A 200 -5.72 10.15 6.94
N THR A 201 -6.37 9.29 7.73
CA THR A 201 -6.59 9.53 9.16
C THR A 201 -5.26 9.68 9.91
N MET A 202 -4.30 8.78 9.67
CA MET A 202 -2.96 8.90 10.25
C MET A 202 -2.21 10.18 9.80
N ALA A 203 -2.35 10.54 8.52
CA ALA A 203 -1.70 11.72 7.94
C ALA A 203 -2.31 13.06 8.42
N ALA A 204 -3.52 13.03 8.99
CA ALA A 204 -4.13 14.20 9.63
C ALA A 204 -3.43 14.53 10.97
N GLU A 205 -2.99 13.50 11.69
CA GLU A 205 -2.40 13.62 13.03
C GLU A 205 -0.86 13.70 13.01
N LEU A 206 -0.21 13.09 12.00
CA LEU A 206 1.26 12.96 11.96
C LEU A 206 1.91 13.80 10.86
N PRO A 207 3.07 14.45 11.15
CA PRO A 207 3.91 15.05 10.11
C PRO A 207 4.37 14.02 9.08
N GLY A 208 4.56 14.46 7.83
CA GLY A 208 4.96 13.58 6.73
C GLY A 208 6.24 12.79 6.97
N ALA A 209 7.23 13.34 7.69
CA ALA A 209 8.45 12.61 8.04
C ALA A 209 8.19 11.41 8.96
N VAL A 210 7.44 11.64 10.04
CA VAL A 210 7.03 10.57 10.98
C VAL A 210 6.19 9.51 10.25
N LEU A 211 5.29 9.94 9.37
CA LEU A 211 4.48 9.02 8.58
C LEU A 211 5.33 8.18 7.60
N ALA A 212 6.35 8.77 6.97
CA ALA A 212 7.27 8.08 6.08
C ALA A 212 8.01 6.96 6.81
N ASP A 213 8.54 7.28 7.99
CA ASP A 213 9.28 6.33 8.82
C ASP A 213 8.35 5.24 9.38
N LEU A 214 7.28 5.62 10.07
CA LEU A 214 6.28 4.70 10.64
C LEU A 214 5.76 3.72 9.59
N LEU A 215 5.38 4.23 8.42
CA LEU A 215 4.75 3.43 7.37
C LEU A 215 5.75 2.83 6.35
N ALA A 216 7.05 3.12 6.51
CA ALA A 216 8.11 2.75 5.57
C ALA A 216 7.73 3.06 4.12
N ILE A 217 7.19 4.25 3.90
CA ILE A 217 6.85 4.78 2.59
C ILE A 217 7.80 5.93 2.24
N ASP A 218 7.96 6.20 0.94
CA ASP A 218 8.78 7.30 0.47
C ASP A 218 8.33 8.65 1.08
N ILE A 219 9.30 9.49 1.45
CA ILE A 219 9.05 10.78 2.11
C ILE A 219 8.18 11.70 1.26
N VAL A 220 8.40 11.75 -0.06
CA VAL A 220 7.59 12.57 -0.96
C VAL A 220 6.15 12.08 -0.97
N THR A 221 5.95 10.76 -0.92
CA THR A 221 4.62 10.15 -0.81
C THR A 221 3.95 10.54 0.52
N ALA A 222 4.66 10.42 1.64
CA ALA A 222 4.13 10.77 2.96
C ALA A 222 3.79 12.27 3.10
N THR A 223 4.65 13.16 2.60
CA THR A 223 4.39 14.60 2.56
C THR A 223 3.16 14.94 1.72
N ARG A 224 2.93 14.23 0.60
CA ARG A 224 1.71 14.40 -0.20
C ARG A 224 0.46 13.95 0.56
N TRP A 225 0.52 12.85 1.29
CA TRP A 225 -0.60 12.40 2.14
C TRP A 225 -0.91 13.41 3.24
N ALA A 226 0.09 13.93 3.94
CA ALA A 226 -0.09 14.97 4.97
C ALA A 226 -0.65 16.28 4.37
N ALA A 227 -0.18 16.69 3.19
CA ALA A 227 -0.71 17.86 2.49
C ALA A 227 -2.17 17.64 2.01
N TYR A 228 -2.50 16.43 1.57
CA TYR A 228 -3.87 16.06 1.19
C TYR A 228 -4.80 16.12 2.40
N ALA A 229 -4.40 15.54 3.54
CA ALA A 229 -5.21 15.51 4.77
C ALA A 229 -5.53 16.93 5.25
N LYS A 230 -4.55 17.84 5.24
CA LYS A 230 -4.75 19.25 5.58
C LYS A 230 -5.74 19.96 4.65
N ARG A 231 -5.71 19.67 3.35
CA ARG A 231 -6.64 20.26 2.36
C ARG A 231 -8.06 19.75 2.57
N ASP A 232 -8.21 18.45 2.78
CA ASP A 232 -9.50 17.81 3.01
C ASP A 232 -10.13 18.31 4.32
N TRP A 233 -9.33 18.45 5.38
CA TRP A 233 -9.77 19.07 6.64
C TRP A 233 -10.29 20.49 6.46
N ASN A 234 -9.58 21.31 5.66
CA ASN A 234 -10.03 22.67 5.36
C ASN A 234 -11.34 22.68 4.54
N GLN A 235 -11.52 21.73 3.62
CA GLN A 235 -12.78 21.58 2.88
C GLN A 235 -13.92 21.13 3.79
N TYR A 236 -13.69 20.13 4.65
CA TYR A 236 -14.65 19.68 5.65
C TYR A 236 -15.09 20.82 6.59
N LEU A 237 -14.14 21.61 7.12
CA LEU A 237 -14.45 22.78 7.95
C LEU A 237 -15.27 23.84 7.18
N ALA A 238 -14.98 24.05 5.89
CA ALA A 238 -15.74 24.98 5.06
C ALA A 238 -17.18 24.49 4.79
N THR A 239 -17.37 23.20 4.49
CA THR A 239 -18.70 22.59 4.31
C THR A 239 -19.51 22.63 5.60
N ARG A 240 -18.87 22.39 6.75
CA ARG A 240 -19.52 22.48 8.07
C ARG A 240 -19.97 23.91 8.40
N LYS A 241 -19.15 24.92 8.08
CA LYS A 241 -19.53 26.34 8.26
C LYS A 241 -20.66 26.77 7.32
N ALA A 242 -20.69 26.26 6.09
CA ALA A 242 -21.74 26.57 5.13
C ALA A 242 -23.11 25.95 5.51
N GLY A 243 -23.12 24.76 6.11
CA GLY A 243 -24.34 24.10 6.58
C GLY A 243 -24.87 24.59 7.94
N SER A 244 -24.19 25.53 8.60
CA SER A 244 -24.62 26.16 9.86
C SER A 244 -25.14 27.59 9.70
N THR A 245 -25.53 27.97 8.47
CA THR A 245 -26.15 29.27 8.12
C THR A 245 -27.48 29.00 7.45
#